data_AF-E3MII7-F1
#
_entry.id   AF-E3MII7-F1
#
_cell.length_a   1.000
_cell.length_b   1.000
_cell.length_c   1.000
_cell.angle_alpha   90.00
_cell.angle_beta   90.00
_cell.angle_gamma   90.00
#
_symmetry.space_group_name_H-M   'P 1'
#
loop_
_entity.id
_entity.type
_entity.pdbx_description
1 polymer ?
#
loop_
_entity_poly.entity_id
_entity_poly.type
_entity_poly.pdbx_seq_one_letter_code
_entity_poly.pdbx_strand_id
1 'polypeptide(L)'
;MCVPPVSPVSKVFSNQHLLENILSYFSNDFMQNLDVRLVNKSINNTFLRLIRQNHRRMKIEYICEQKKIEEVPKDYIYINYRKINNQNVQGYFIFLSTAVGVKVEKIITKRLWMLEKKFMQRLHNFIHSQLIGTNGTHIQSVIGLEEICDGCLQCSKIAKKCRDYGPVRFDTLKTMNYSKNYEKLHVSDKLFEVIAEYCISNSNSKKECFEKLNNTIPSRISCNTLVIWINESRFLPNGTANLKYDHRHMPREVIDTILRKWSVKSIQLNMIYFTSEGLCSVDWLQYDYFTPVRLNDPYSGTEKSSDLKFTRVDVRMSDSIYCVRGFGNHQSELQEPRGYNNFIPNIRRLFPTDNISIDLSHWYCIARKDIEKRISTILEVVTMEKEQKLRLNIKFFVELPKMEEKRKEEILKIAPQYIPREITLHCFKKSLELNEKKGFNEEKWIGKRFQVEDFNLDVYVKENKLEEVKNLLHEYPNSFVNHFFSDEKRN
;
A
#
# COMPACT_ATOMS: atom_id res chain seq x y z
N MET A 1 55.75 22.92 -21.97
CA MET A 1 54.30 22.88 -22.27
C MET A 1 53.55 22.97 -20.95
N CYS A 2 53.01 24.15 -20.63
CA CYS A 2 52.19 24.33 -19.43
C CYS A 2 50.78 23.82 -19.70
N VAL A 3 50.32 22.82 -18.95
CA VAL A 3 48.92 22.39 -18.96
C VAL A 3 48.10 23.57 -18.42
N PRO A 4 47.11 24.09 -19.17
CA PRO A 4 46.31 25.20 -18.70
C PRO A 4 45.54 24.79 -17.44
N PRO A 5 45.39 25.68 -16.44
CA PRO A 5 44.69 25.35 -15.22
C PRO A 5 43.22 25.03 -15.55
N VAL A 6 42.82 23.80 -15.22
CA VAL A 6 41.46 23.28 -15.31
C VAL A 6 40.54 24.26 -14.56
N SER A 7 39.66 24.95 -15.28
CA SER A 7 38.81 25.99 -14.70
C SER A 7 37.95 25.41 -13.56
N PRO A 8 37.65 26.18 -12.50
CA PRO A 8 36.79 25.71 -11.40
C PRO A 8 35.46 25.13 -11.90
N VAL A 9 34.92 25.72 -12.97
CA VAL A 9 33.72 25.25 -13.67
C VAL A 9 33.90 23.84 -14.21
N SER A 10 35.01 23.55 -14.88
CA SER A 10 35.30 22.20 -15.39
C SER A 10 35.53 21.17 -14.26
N LYS A 11 36.04 21.58 -13.09
CA LYS A 11 36.14 20.69 -11.91
C LYS A 11 34.77 20.31 -11.35
N VAL A 12 33.82 21.25 -11.31
CA VAL A 12 32.43 20.97 -10.87
C VAL A 12 31.73 19.99 -11.82
N PHE A 13 31.83 20.20 -13.13
CA PHE A 13 31.22 19.31 -14.15
C PHE A 13 31.99 18.00 -14.38
N SER A 14 33.11 17.80 -13.69
CA SER A 14 33.84 16.53 -13.64
C SER A 14 33.56 15.74 -12.35
N ASN A 15 32.95 16.38 -11.34
CA ASN A 15 32.63 15.74 -10.07
C ASN A 15 31.22 15.13 -10.13
N GLN A 16 31.18 13.81 -10.14
CA GLN A 16 29.96 13.02 -10.27
C GLN A 16 28.94 13.27 -9.16
N HIS A 17 29.39 13.44 -7.91
CA HIS A 17 28.52 13.68 -6.76
C HIS A 17 27.89 15.09 -6.83
N LEU A 18 28.68 16.10 -7.21
CA LEU A 18 28.16 17.45 -7.42
C LEU A 18 27.18 17.50 -8.58
N LEU A 19 27.46 16.79 -9.68
CA LEU A 19 26.55 16.67 -10.81
C LEU A 19 25.23 16.00 -10.44
N GLU A 20 25.26 14.93 -9.65
CA GLU A 20 24.03 14.28 -9.17
C GLU A 20 23.21 15.21 -8.29
N ASN A 21 23.87 15.94 -7.38
CA ASN A 21 23.18 16.92 -6.55
C ASN A 21 22.61 18.07 -7.37
N ILE A 22 23.34 18.58 -8.36
CA ILE A 22 22.84 19.63 -9.26
C ILE A 22 21.62 19.09 -10.03
N LEU A 23 21.75 17.91 -10.63
CA LEU A 23 20.70 17.29 -11.44
C LEU A 23 19.50 16.78 -10.64
N SER A 24 19.63 16.57 -9.32
CA SER A 24 18.49 16.26 -8.47
C SER A 24 17.57 17.46 -8.23
N TYR A 25 18.06 18.70 -8.44
CA TYR A 25 17.24 19.92 -8.42
C TYR A 25 16.52 20.21 -9.74
N PHE A 26 17.02 19.69 -10.86
CA PHE A 26 16.24 19.66 -12.10
C PHE A 26 15.14 18.62 -11.87
N SER A 27 13.89 19.09 -11.87
CA SER A 27 12.72 18.38 -11.35
C SER A 27 12.68 16.88 -11.66
N ASN A 28 11.89 16.12 -10.88
CA ASN A 28 11.58 14.71 -11.15
C ASN A 28 11.10 14.43 -12.61
N ASP A 29 10.80 15.46 -13.41
CA ASP A 29 10.52 15.38 -14.83
C ASP A 29 11.76 15.65 -15.70
N PHE A 30 12.57 14.61 -15.89
CA PHE A 30 13.70 14.61 -16.83
C PHE A 30 13.29 14.86 -18.29
N MET A 31 12.02 14.76 -18.68
CA MET A 31 11.63 15.05 -20.06
C MET A 31 11.49 16.54 -20.35
N GLN A 32 11.12 17.34 -19.34
CA GLN A 32 11.10 18.81 -19.46
C GLN A 32 12.51 19.40 -19.51
N ASN A 33 13.50 18.63 -19.06
CA ASN A 33 14.91 19.04 -18.99
C ASN A 33 15.78 18.25 -19.96
N LEU A 34 15.22 17.69 -21.05
CA LEU A 34 16.02 16.98 -22.04
C LEU A 34 17.11 17.86 -22.65
N ASP A 35 16.87 19.16 -22.78
CA ASP A 35 17.86 20.10 -23.33
C ASP A 35 19.09 20.22 -22.43
N VAL A 36 18.96 19.98 -21.12
CA VAL A 36 20.09 19.92 -20.18
C VAL A 36 21.08 18.81 -20.57
N ARG A 37 20.63 17.76 -21.25
CA ARG A 37 21.49 16.70 -21.78
C ARG A 37 22.44 17.21 -22.87
N LEU A 38 22.10 18.30 -23.55
CA LEU A 38 22.90 18.85 -24.64
C LEU A 38 24.06 19.72 -24.13
N VAL A 39 24.09 20.06 -22.84
CA VAL A 39 25.11 20.94 -22.25
C VAL A 39 26.51 20.32 -22.37
N ASN A 40 26.69 19.06 -21.99
CA ASN A 40 27.91 18.29 -22.26
C ASN A 40 27.72 16.78 -22.02
N LYS A 41 28.72 15.98 -22.41
CA LYS A 41 28.72 14.51 -22.27
C LYS A 41 28.61 14.03 -20.83
N SER A 42 29.25 14.71 -19.87
CA SER A 42 29.24 14.34 -18.44
C SER A 42 27.84 14.50 -17.83
N ILE A 43 27.19 15.63 -18.14
CA ILE A 43 25.80 15.90 -17.76
C ILE A 43 24.86 14.87 -18.40
N ASN A 44 24.94 14.64 -19.71
CA ASN A 44 24.12 13.63 -20.38
C ASN A 44 24.26 12.24 -19.74
N ASN A 45 25.49 11.80 -19.46
CA ASN A 45 25.74 10.51 -18.84
C ASN A 45 25.15 10.41 -17.43
N THR A 46 25.29 11.48 -16.64
CA THR A 46 24.75 11.53 -15.27
C THR A 46 23.22 11.55 -15.29
N PHE A 47 22.65 12.33 -16.20
CA PHE A 47 21.21 12.41 -16.43
C PHE A 47 20.60 11.06 -16.79
N LEU A 48 21.20 10.35 -17.77
CA LEU A 48 20.76 9.00 -18.15
C LEU A 48 20.91 8.00 -17.00
N ARG A 49 21.96 8.13 -16.18
CA ARG A 49 22.15 7.29 -14.99
C ARG A 49 21.04 7.50 -13.96
N LEU A 50 20.65 8.75 -13.70
CA LEU A 50 19.53 9.07 -12.80
C LEU A 50 18.20 8.53 -13.33
N ILE A 51 17.93 8.66 -14.64
CA ILE A 51 16.73 8.05 -15.25
C ILE A 51 16.73 6.53 -15.03
N ARG A 52 17.86 5.84 -15.29
CA ARG A 52 17.98 4.40 -15.06
C ARG A 52 17.70 4.03 -13.61
N GLN A 53 18.29 4.74 -12.65
CA GLN A 53 18.09 4.49 -11.23
C GLN A 53 16.61 4.67 -10.84
N ASN A 54 15.99 5.78 -11.26
CA ASN A 54 14.60 6.11 -10.91
C ASN A 54 13.58 5.18 -11.57
N HIS A 55 13.89 4.59 -12.72
CA HIS A 55 12.97 3.73 -13.49
C HIS A 55 13.26 2.23 -13.35
N ARG A 56 14.23 1.81 -12.52
CA ARG A 56 14.34 0.40 -12.10
C ARG A 56 13.08 -0.07 -11.38
N ARG A 57 12.43 0.85 -10.64
CA ARG A 57 11.15 0.65 -9.97
C ARG A 57 10.12 1.51 -10.67
N MET A 58 9.15 0.86 -11.30
CA MET A 58 8.07 1.48 -12.05
C MET A 58 6.79 1.41 -11.24
N LYS A 59 6.20 2.56 -10.95
CA LYS A 59 4.84 2.70 -10.43
C LYS A 59 3.98 3.27 -11.56
N ILE A 60 2.97 2.53 -12.00
CA ILE A 60 2.09 2.92 -13.10
C ILE A 60 0.66 2.96 -12.54
N GLU A 61 0.05 4.13 -12.46
CA GLU A 61 -1.22 4.27 -11.77
C GLU A 61 -2.21 5.19 -12.47
N TYR A 62 -3.49 4.84 -12.36
CA TYR A 62 -4.60 5.73 -12.68
C TYR A 62 -5.11 6.38 -11.40
N ILE A 63 -5.22 7.71 -11.39
CA ILE A 63 -5.66 8.48 -10.22
C ILE A 63 -7.00 9.12 -10.54
N CYS A 64 -8.04 8.58 -9.92
CA CYS A 64 -9.41 9.09 -9.99
C CYS A 64 -9.63 10.21 -8.96
N GLU A 65 -10.30 11.30 -9.36
CA GLU A 65 -10.74 12.33 -8.43
C GLU A 65 -12.04 11.90 -7.73
N GLN A 66 -12.10 12.04 -6.41
CA GLN A 66 -13.23 11.56 -5.60
C GLN A 66 -14.58 12.25 -5.93
N LYS A 67 -14.54 13.45 -6.50
CA LYS A 67 -15.73 14.23 -6.91
C LYS A 67 -16.19 13.93 -8.34
N LYS A 68 -15.41 13.15 -9.07
CA LYS A 68 -15.53 12.92 -10.50
C LYS A 68 -15.14 11.46 -10.76
N ILE A 69 -16.06 10.55 -10.45
CA ILE A 69 -16.26 9.41 -11.34
C ILE A 69 -16.80 10.04 -12.63
N GLU A 70 -15.94 10.74 -13.36
CA GLU A 70 -16.27 11.39 -14.61
C GLU A 70 -16.69 10.26 -15.56
N GLU A 71 -17.81 10.47 -16.25
CA GLU A 71 -18.31 9.59 -17.32
C GLU A 71 -17.29 9.43 -18.46
N VAL A 72 -16.24 10.27 -18.47
CA VAL A 72 -15.15 10.26 -19.45
C VAL A 72 -13.86 9.77 -18.79
N PRO A 73 -13.30 8.63 -19.21
CA PRO A 73 -11.99 8.18 -18.77
C PRO A 73 -10.92 9.23 -19.08
N LYS A 74 -10.02 9.51 -18.12
CA LYS A 74 -8.91 10.43 -18.37
C LYS A 74 -8.02 9.90 -19.50
N ASP A 75 -7.52 10.80 -20.33
CA ASP A 75 -6.65 10.50 -21.46
C ASP A 75 -5.17 10.35 -21.06
N TYR A 76 -4.89 10.14 -19.77
CA TYR A 76 -3.54 10.04 -19.24
C TYR A 76 -3.44 9.08 -18.03
N ILE A 77 -2.21 8.66 -17.75
CA ILE A 77 -1.81 7.89 -16.56
C ILE A 77 -0.64 8.54 -15.84
N TYR A 78 -0.35 8.08 -14.63
CA TYR A 78 0.86 8.47 -13.92
C TYR A 78 1.90 7.35 -13.95
N ILE A 79 3.12 7.67 -14.36
CA ILE A 79 4.28 6.77 -14.32
C ILE A 79 5.34 7.41 -13.44
N ASN A 80 5.69 6.77 -12.31
CA ASN A 80 6.60 7.32 -11.31
C ASN A 80 6.26 8.77 -10.93
N TYR A 81 4.98 9.01 -10.62
CA TYR A 81 4.43 10.33 -10.26
C TYR A 81 4.37 11.36 -11.41
N ARG A 82 4.65 10.93 -12.65
CA ARG A 82 4.61 11.81 -13.81
C ARG A 82 3.37 11.54 -14.66
N LYS A 83 2.64 12.60 -14.98
CA LYS A 83 1.49 12.56 -15.89
C LYS A 83 1.96 12.32 -17.33
N ILE A 84 1.45 11.28 -17.97
CA ILE A 84 1.76 10.92 -19.35
C ILE A 84 0.45 10.62 -20.09
N ASN A 85 0.20 11.35 -21.17
CA ASN A 85 -0.95 11.12 -22.04
C ASN A 85 -0.87 9.74 -22.69
N ASN A 86 -2.02 9.10 -22.87
CA ASN A 86 -2.16 7.73 -23.36
C ASN A 86 -1.44 7.49 -24.71
N GLN A 87 -1.47 8.49 -25.59
CA GLN A 87 -0.78 8.46 -26.91
C GLN A 87 0.75 8.42 -26.79
N ASN A 88 1.31 8.99 -25.72
CA ASN A 88 2.76 9.12 -25.53
C ASN A 88 3.37 7.96 -24.74
N VAL A 89 2.55 7.10 -24.13
CA VAL A 89 3.04 6.02 -23.25
C VAL A 89 3.96 5.05 -23.98
N GLN A 90 3.60 4.66 -25.21
CA GLN A 90 4.42 3.75 -26.01
C GLN A 90 5.80 4.35 -26.31
N GLY A 91 5.83 5.60 -26.82
CA GLY A 91 7.08 6.31 -27.10
C GLY A 91 7.92 6.48 -25.85
N TYR A 92 7.29 6.74 -24.70
CA TYR A 92 7.98 6.82 -23.41
C TYR A 92 8.63 5.50 -23.02
N PHE A 93 7.93 4.37 -23.15
CA PHE A 93 8.51 3.06 -22.84
C PHE A 93 9.63 2.68 -23.80
N ILE A 94 9.52 3.00 -25.09
CA ILE A 94 10.59 2.79 -26.08
C ILE A 94 11.82 3.63 -25.72
N PHE A 95 11.62 4.89 -25.31
CA PHE A 95 12.70 5.74 -24.84
C PHE A 95 13.43 5.12 -23.63
N LEU A 96 12.67 4.66 -22.62
CA LEU A 96 13.26 4.02 -21.45
C LEU A 96 14.00 2.72 -21.80
N SER A 97 13.37 1.84 -22.59
CA SER A 97 13.92 0.52 -22.89
C SER A 97 15.11 0.59 -23.85
N THR A 98 15.03 1.43 -24.89
CA THR A 98 15.96 1.42 -26.03
C THR A 98 17.00 2.54 -25.93
N ALA A 99 16.55 3.80 -25.77
CA ALA A 99 17.46 4.94 -25.78
C ALA A 99 18.23 5.06 -24.45
N VAL A 100 17.55 4.84 -23.33
CA VAL A 100 18.16 4.91 -22.00
C VAL A 100 18.75 3.55 -21.60
N GLY A 101 18.14 2.44 -22.01
CA GLY A 101 18.57 1.10 -21.61
C GLY A 101 18.22 0.79 -20.15
N VAL A 102 17.03 1.19 -19.70
CA VAL A 102 16.55 0.91 -18.35
C VAL A 102 16.28 -0.59 -18.20
N LYS A 103 16.87 -1.18 -17.17
CA LYS A 103 16.58 -2.55 -16.74
C LYS A 103 15.53 -2.49 -15.64
N VAL A 104 14.26 -2.68 -15.99
CA VAL A 104 13.16 -2.63 -15.02
C VAL A 104 13.20 -3.88 -14.13
N GLU A 105 13.24 -3.67 -12.82
CA GLU A 105 13.33 -4.72 -11.81
C GLU A 105 12.01 -4.90 -11.06
N LYS A 106 11.25 -3.82 -10.85
CA LYS A 106 9.97 -3.86 -10.12
C LYS A 106 8.90 -3.06 -10.84
N ILE A 107 7.71 -3.63 -10.98
CA ILE A 107 6.53 -2.96 -11.53
C ILE A 107 5.39 -3.06 -10.52
N ILE A 108 4.79 -1.93 -10.19
CA ILE A 108 3.57 -1.85 -9.39
C ILE A 108 2.55 -1.10 -10.24
N THR A 109 1.43 -1.75 -10.54
CA THR A 109 0.30 -1.11 -11.19
C THR A 109 -0.81 -0.83 -10.18
N LYS A 110 -1.54 0.27 -10.35
CA LYS A 110 -2.70 0.59 -9.51
C LYS A 110 -3.84 1.13 -10.35
N ARG A 111 -5.05 0.57 -10.16
CA ARG A 111 -6.32 1.07 -10.73
C ARG A 111 -6.33 1.16 -12.26
N LEU A 112 -5.47 0.43 -12.95
CA LEU A 112 -5.41 0.46 -14.42
C LEU A 112 -6.67 -0.13 -15.08
N TRP A 113 -7.45 -0.91 -14.33
CA TRP A 113 -8.75 -1.44 -14.76
C TRP A 113 -9.82 -0.35 -14.95
N MET A 114 -9.60 0.85 -14.41
CA MET A 114 -10.49 2.00 -14.61
C MET A 114 -10.25 2.71 -15.96
N LEU A 115 -9.23 2.30 -16.71
CA LEU A 115 -8.93 2.86 -18.02
C LEU A 115 -9.93 2.37 -19.08
N GLU A 116 -10.06 3.12 -20.17
CA GLU A 116 -10.77 2.66 -21.35
C GLU A 116 -10.22 1.29 -21.80
N LYS A 117 -11.10 0.30 -22.02
CA LYS A 117 -10.75 -1.10 -22.31
C LYS A 117 -9.69 -1.23 -23.41
N LYS A 118 -9.80 -0.46 -24.50
CA LYS A 118 -8.82 -0.47 -25.60
C LYS A 118 -7.44 0.03 -25.17
N PHE A 119 -7.38 1.06 -24.34
CA PHE A 119 -6.11 1.57 -23.84
C PHE A 119 -5.53 0.65 -22.75
N MET A 120 -6.37 0.13 -21.86
CA MET A 120 -5.99 -0.86 -20.84
C MET A 120 -5.26 -2.07 -21.46
N GLN A 121 -5.84 -2.67 -22.51
CA GLN A 121 -5.23 -3.80 -23.22
C GLN A 121 -3.91 -3.43 -23.91
N ARG A 122 -3.85 -2.25 -24.55
CA ARG A 122 -2.61 -1.74 -25.16
C ARG A 122 -1.52 -1.53 -24.11
N LEU A 123 -1.86 -0.92 -22.97
CA LEU A 123 -0.95 -0.67 -21.86
C LEU A 123 -0.39 -1.98 -21.29
N HIS A 124 -1.23 -2.99 -21.08
CA HIS A 124 -0.80 -4.33 -20.68
C HIS A 124 0.27 -4.89 -21.64
N ASN A 125 0.01 -4.82 -22.94
CA ASN A 125 0.94 -5.31 -23.96
C ASN A 125 2.23 -4.49 -24.03
N PHE A 126 2.15 -3.17 -23.83
CA PHE A 126 3.32 -2.29 -23.76
C PHE A 126 4.20 -2.62 -22.54
N ILE A 127 3.60 -2.89 -21.37
CA ILE A 127 4.33 -3.29 -20.17
C ILE A 127 5.10 -4.58 -20.43
N HIS A 128 4.44 -5.61 -20.99
CA HIS A 128 5.11 -6.88 -21.30
C HIS A 128 6.20 -6.73 -22.36
N SER A 129 5.90 -6.08 -23.48
CA SER A 129 6.82 -6.02 -24.63
C SER A 129 7.99 -5.06 -24.42
N GLN A 130 7.75 -3.89 -23.79
CA GLN A 130 8.73 -2.81 -23.72
C GLN A 130 9.44 -2.70 -22.37
N LEU A 131 8.74 -2.94 -21.25
CA LEU A 131 9.34 -2.78 -19.91
C LEU A 131 9.90 -4.10 -19.38
N ILE A 132 9.13 -5.18 -19.47
CA ILE A 132 9.57 -6.51 -19.02
C ILE A 132 10.48 -7.15 -20.07
N GLY A 133 10.13 -6.97 -21.34
CA GLY A 133 10.82 -7.58 -22.48
C GLY A 133 10.52 -9.07 -22.63
N THR A 134 10.92 -9.63 -23.77
CA THR A 134 10.64 -11.03 -24.17
C THR A 134 11.17 -12.06 -23.16
N ASN A 135 12.32 -11.79 -22.55
CA ASN A 135 12.96 -12.73 -21.63
C ASN A 135 12.72 -12.42 -20.15
N GLY A 136 12.21 -11.24 -19.78
CA GLY A 136 11.95 -10.86 -18.38
C GLY A 136 13.13 -11.17 -17.44
N THR A 137 14.37 -10.97 -17.89
CA THR A 137 15.56 -11.45 -17.15
C THR A 137 15.85 -10.64 -15.89
N HIS A 138 15.47 -9.37 -15.88
CA HIS A 138 15.75 -8.45 -14.78
C HIS A 138 14.57 -8.29 -13.82
N ILE A 139 13.36 -8.74 -14.22
CA ILE A 139 12.15 -8.50 -13.44
C ILE A 139 12.16 -9.37 -12.18
N GLN A 140 12.04 -8.73 -11.02
CA GLN A 140 12.00 -9.36 -9.71
C GLN A 140 10.61 -9.24 -9.07
N SER A 141 9.86 -8.19 -9.38
CA SER A 141 8.56 -7.93 -8.76
C SER A 141 7.55 -7.40 -9.78
N VAL A 142 6.36 -7.98 -9.83
CA VAL A 142 5.22 -7.46 -10.60
C VAL A 142 3.98 -7.55 -9.75
N ILE A 143 3.46 -6.40 -9.33
CA ILE A 143 2.28 -6.28 -8.47
C ILE A 143 1.15 -5.52 -9.18
N GLY A 144 -0.06 -6.06 -9.15
CA GLY A 144 -1.30 -5.44 -9.64
C GLY A 144 -1.60 -5.64 -11.14
N LEU A 145 -0.67 -6.20 -11.92
CA LEU A 145 -0.82 -6.23 -13.40
C LEU A 145 -1.99 -7.14 -13.84
N GLU A 146 -2.31 -8.18 -13.07
CA GLU A 146 -3.43 -9.06 -13.40
C GLU A 146 -4.81 -8.41 -13.16
N GLU A 147 -4.87 -7.21 -12.55
CA GLU A 147 -6.13 -6.44 -12.46
C GLU A 147 -6.73 -6.10 -13.83
N ILE A 148 -5.92 -6.14 -14.91
CA ILE A 148 -6.34 -5.75 -16.26
C ILE A 148 -6.35 -6.88 -17.29
N CYS A 149 -5.97 -8.11 -16.92
CA CYS A 149 -5.91 -9.25 -17.84
C CYS A 149 -6.43 -10.58 -17.27
N ASP A 150 -6.88 -10.58 -16.01
CA ASP A 150 -7.47 -11.72 -15.31
C ASP A 150 -6.62 -13.01 -15.31
N GLY A 151 -5.28 -12.87 -15.36
CA GLY A 151 -4.35 -14.01 -15.30
C GLY A 151 -3.99 -14.61 -16.66
N CYS A 152 -3.66 -13.76 -17.65
CA CYS A 152 -3.25 -14.23 -18.97
C CYS A 152 -1.92 -15.01 -18.97
N LEU A 153 -1.66 -15.78 -20.04
CA LEU A 153 -0.45 -16.60 -20.20
C LEU A 153 0.87 -15.81 -20.05
N GLN A 154 0.90 -14.54 -20.47
CA GLN A 154 2.10 -13.70 -20.30
C GLN A 154 2.35 -13.39 -18.82
N CYS A 155 1.31 -13.04 -18.07
CA CYS A 155 1.37 -12.81 -16.64
C CYS A 155 1.78 -14.09 -15.88
N SER A 156 1.21 -15.24 -16.21
CA SER A 156 1.58 -16.51 -15.58
C SER A 156 3.05 -16.89 -15.82
N LYS A 157 3.60 -16.62 -17.02
CA LYS A 157 5.04 -16.80 -17.32
C LYS A 157 5.92 -15.88 -16.47
N ILE A 158 5.46 -14.66 -16.18
CA ILE A 158 6.18 -13.70 -15.34
C ILE A 158 6.09 -14.07 -13.86
N ALA A 159 4.95 -14.58 -13.38
CA ALA A 159 4.80 -15.10 -12.02
C ALA A 159 5.90 -16.11 -11.68
N LYS A 160 6.17 -17.05 -12.60
CA LYS A 160 7.25 -18.05 -12.45
C LYS A 160 8.64 -17.43 -12.26
N LYS A 161 8.90 -16.22 -12.78
CA LYS A 161 10.20 -15.53 -12.70
C LYS A 161 10.34 -14.63 -11.47
N CYS A 162 9.28 -13.92 -11.09
CA CYS A 162 9.32 -12.92 -10.01
C CYS A 162 9.54 -13.54 -8.62
N ARG A 163 10.23 -12.81 -7.73
CA ARG A 163 10.29 -13.10 -6.29
C ARG A 163 9.04 -12.60 -5.57
N ASP A 164 8.50 -11.47 -6.02
CA ASP A 164 7.27 -10.85 -5.53
C ASP A 164 6.22 -10.80 -6.65
N TYR A 165 5.03 -11.36 -6.44
CA TYR A 165 4.02 -11.40 -7.49
C TYR A 165 2.58 -11.31 -6.98
N GLY A 166 1.68 -10.73 -7.78
CA GLY A 166 0.22 -10.83 -7.64
C GLY A 166 -0.50 -9.47 -7.54
N PRO A 167 -1.77 -9.39 -7.11
CA PRO A 167 -2.61 -10.49 -6.67
C PRO A 167 -2.74 -11.57 -7.75
N VAL A 168 -2.56 -12.83 -7.35
CA VAL A 168 -2.72 -13.97 -8.25
C VAL A 168 -4.20 -14.15 -8.58
N ARG A 169 -4.51 -14.24 -9.87
CA ARG A 169 -5.83 -14.65 -10.37
C ARG A 169 -5.95 -16.17 -10.41
N PHE A 170 -7.19 -16.65 -10.37
CA PHE A 170 -7.46 -18.09 -10.33
C PHE A 170 -6.87 -18.84 -11.54
N ASP A 171 -6.91 -18.23 -12.73
CA ASP A 171 -6.28 -18.80 -13.93
C ASP A 171 -4.76 -18.92 -13.80
N THR A 172 -4.08 -17.87 -13.33
CA THR A 172 -2.65 -17.95 -13.03
C THR A 172 -2.36 -19.00 -11.97
N LEU A 173 -3.16 -19.09 -10.89
CA LEU A 173 -2.99 -20.09 -9.82
C LEU A 173 -3.01 -21.52 -10.37
N LYS A 174 -3.97 -21.85 -11.24
CA LYS A 174 -4.08 -23.17 -11.88
C LYS A 174 -2.84 -23.54 -12.72
N THR A 175 -2.13 -22.55 -13.26
CA THR A 175 -0.91 -22.78 -14.05
C THR A 175 0.36 -22.85 -13.20
N MET A 176 0.29 -22.63 -11.89
CA MET A 176 1.45 -22.70 -10.97
C MET A 176 1.85 -24.14 -10.65
N ASN A 177 2.18 -24.92 -11.67
CA ASN A 177 2.55 -26.33 -11.56
C ASN A 177 4.06 -26.57 -11.30
N TYR A 178 4.81 -25.54 -10.95
CA TYR A 178 6.25 -25.54 -10.69
C TYR A 178 6.57 -25.44 -9.20
N SER A 179 7.79 -25.86 -8.83
CA SER A 179 8.30 -25.65 -7.47
C SER A 179 8.98 -24.28 -7.35
N LYS A 180 8.53 -23.48 -6.38
CA LYS A 180 9.09 -22.15 -6.13
C LYS A 180 8.73 -21.62 -4.74
N ASN A 181 9.70 -21.01 -4.07
CA ASN A 181 9.46 -20.16 -2.91
C ASN A 181 9.45 -18.68 -3.32
N TYR A 182 8.35 -17.98 -3.02
CA TYR A 182 8.22 -16.53 -3.20
C TYR A 182 8.69 -15.77 -1.96
N GLU A 183 9.27 -14.60 -2.17
CA GLU A 183 9.51 -13.68 -1.06
C GLU A 183 8.18 -13.10 -0.59
N LYS A 184 7.37 -12.58 -1.54
CA LYS A 184 5.98 -12.18 -1.30
C LYS A 184 5.03 -12.70 -2.37
N LEU A 185 3.96 -13.36 -1.96
CA LEU A 185 2.88 -13.73 -2.87
C LEU A 185 1.62 -12.96 -2.48
N HIS A 186 1.06 -12.23 -3.44
CA HIS A 186 -0.13 -11.43 -3.25
C HIS A 186 -1.35 -12.23 -3.70
N VAL A 187 -2.43 -12.17 -2.91
CA VAL A 187 -3.75 -12.76 -3.20
C VAL A 187 -4.82 -11.74 -2.82
N SER A 188 -6.02 -11.87 -3.38
CA SER A 188 -7.18 -11.07 -2.97
C SER A 188 -8.20 -11.91 -2.19
N ASP A 189 -9.01 -11.24 -1.39
CA ASP A 189 -10.22 -11.82 -0.80
C ASP A 189 -11.13 -12.49 -1.85
N LYS A 190 -11.26 -11.90 -3.05
CA LYS A 190 -11.98 -12.49 -4.18
C LYS A 190 -11.40 -13.83 -4.62
N LEU A 191 -10.07 -14.01 -4.62
CA LEU A 191 -9.48 -15.29 -4.97
C LEU A 191 -9.95 -16.40 -4.02
N PHE A 192 -10.06 -16.09 -2.72
CA PHE A 192 -10.55 -17.07 -1.74
C PHE A 192 -11.99 -17.49 -2.04
N GLU A 193 -12.87 -16.54 -2.38
CA GLU A 193 -14.25 -16.84 -2.81
C GLU A 193 -14.26 -17.71 -4.07
N VAL A 194 -13.50 -17.33 -5.10
CA VAL A 194 -13.46 -18.07 -6.38
C VAL A 194 -12.99 -19.51 -6.18
N ILE A 195 -12.03 -19.73 -5.27
CA ILE A 195 -11.59 -21.09 -4.91
C ILE A 195 -12.72 -21.85 -4.22
N ALA A 196 -13.40 -21.25 -3.23
CA ALA A 196 -14.50 -21.89 -2.53
C ALA A 196 -15.63 -22.30 -3.50
N GLU A 197 -16.02 -21.40 -4.39
CA GLU A 197 -17.05 -21.63 -5.39
C GLU A 197 -16.66 -22.70 -6.39
N TYR A 198 -15.42 -22.62 -6.90
CA TYR A 198 -14.91 -23.66 -7.78
C TYR A 198 -14.99 -25.04 -7.12
N CYS A 199 -14.67 -25.15 -5.82
CA CYS A 199 -14.74 -26.42 -5.12
C CYS A 199 -16.19 -26.89 -4.95
N ILE A 200 -17.11 -26.01 -4.54
CA ILE A 200 -18.53 -26.33 -4.39
C ILE A 200 -19.16 -26.77 -5.71
N SER A 201 -18.98 -26.00 -6.78
CA SER A 201 -19.56 -26.32 -8.10
C SER A 201 -19.01 -27.60 -8.72
N ASN A 202 -17.89 -28.13 -8.19
CA ASN A 202 -17.25 -29.35 -8.66
C ASN A 202 -17.30 -30.47 -7.59
N SER A 203 -18.30 -30.45 -6.70
CA SER A 203 -18.45 -31.45 -5.64
C SER A 203 -19.92 -31.67 -5.27
N ASN A 204 -20.27 -32.89 -4.89
CA ASN A 204 -21.63 -33.27 -4.48
C ASN A 204 -21.77 -33.36 -2.95
N SER A 205 -20.66 -33.23 -2.20
CA SER A 205 -20.65 -33.30 -0.74
C SER A 205 -19.55 -32.41 -0.15
N LYS A 206 -19.69 -32.07 1.15
CA LYS A 206 -18.68 -31.32 1.91
C LYS A 206 -17.31 -32.01 1.90
N LYS A 207 -17.29 -33.35 2.00
CA LYS A 207 -16.06 -34.14 1.96
C LYS A 207 -15.35 -34.03 0.62
N GLU A 208 -16.09 -34.24 -0.47
CA GLU A 208 -15.57 -34.11 -1.85
C GLU A 208 -15.07 -32.68 -2.11
N CYS A 209 -15.78 -31.67 -1.62
CA CYS A 209 -15.39 -30.26 -1.70
C CYS A 209 -14.01 -30.01 -1.07
N PHE A 210 -13.74 -30.59 0.11
CA PHE A 210 -12.43 -30.44 0.75
C PHE A 210 -11.31 -31.26 0.08
N GLU A 211 -11.61 -32.41 -0.53
CA GLU A 211 -10.66 -33.11 -1.40
C GLU A 211 -10.33 -32.26 -2.64
N LYS A 212 -11.34 -31.63 -3.24
CA LYS A 212 -11.18 -30.70 -4.37
C LYS A 212 -10.38 -29.46 -4.00
N LEU A 213 -10.64 -28.87 -2.83
CA LEU A 213 -9.89 -27.74 -2.28
C LEU A 213 -8.41 -28.09 -2.15
N ASN A 214 -8.12 -29.25 -1.58
CA ASN A 214 -6.76 -29.74 -1.44
C ASN A 214 -6.07 -29.88 -2.80
N ASN A 215 -6.74 -30.36 -3.84
CA ASN A 215 -6.13 -30.49 -5.16
C ASN A 215 -5.99 -29.15 -5.90
N THR A 216 -6.88 -28.20 -5.62
CA THR A 216 -6.91 -26.88 -6.27
C THR A 216 -5.78 -25.97 -5.79
N ILE A 217 -5.45 -26.01 -4.50
CA ILE A 217 -4.37 -25.19 -3.93
C ILE A 217 -3.03 -25.94 -4.09
N PRO A 218 -2.10 -25.45 -4.94
CA PRO A 218 -0.85 -26.15 -5.21
C PRO A 218 0.04 -26.18 -3.97
N SER A 219 0.57 -27.35 -3.64
CA SER A 219 1.54 -27.56 -2.55
C SER A 219 3.00 -27.38 -2.96
N ARG A 220 3.27 -27.22 -4.27
CA ARG A 220 4.64 -27.07 -4.80
C ARG A 220 5.18 -25.65 -4.66
N ILE A 221 4.30 -24.68 -4.40
CA ILE A 221 4.69 -23.30 -4.15
C ILE A 221 4.68 -23.01 -2.64
N SER A 222 5.57 -22.11 -2.23
CA SER A 222 5.60 -21.56 -0.87
C SER A 222 5.87 -20.06 -0.90
N CYS A 223 5.62 -19.36 0.21
CA CYS A 223 6.00 -17.95 0.31
C CYS A 223 6.39 -17.54 1.74
N ASN A 224 7.37 -16.66 1.87
CA ASN A 224 7.77 -16.11 3.18
C ASN A 224 6.69 -15.18 3.74
N THR A 225 6.13 -14.30 2.90
CA THR A 225 5.02 -13.40 3.27
C THR A 225 3.84 -13.59 2.33
N LEU A 226 2.67 -13.90 2.88
CA LEU A 226 1.42 -13.84 2.15
C LEU A 226 0.83 -12.43 2.28
N VAL A 227 0.62 -11.76 1.16
CA VAL A 227 0.02 -10.42 1.12
C VAL A 227 -1.44 -10.55 0.69
N ILE A 228 -2.38 -10.28 1.59
CA ILE A 228 -3.81 -10.40 1.34
C ILE A 228 -4.39 -9.02 1.06
N TRP A 229 -4.97 -8.85 -0.13
CA TRP A 229 -5.69 -7.64 -0.54
C TRP A 229 -7.15 -7.80 -0.16
N ILE A 230 -7.62 -6.95 0.75
CA ILE A 230 -9.00 -6.97 1.27
C ILE A 230 -9.71 -5.74 0.73
N ASN A 231 -10.77 -5.95 -0.05
CA ASN A 231 -11.54 -4.90 -0.67
C ASN A 231 -12.73 -4.53 0.22
N GLU A 232 -12.78 -3.26 0.64
CA GLU A 232 -13.73 -2.75 1.62
C GLU A 232 -15.09 -2.35 1.01
N SER A 233 -15.21 -2.29 -0.32
CA SER A 233 -16.40 -1.78 -1.01
C SER A 233 -17.06 -2.80 -1.94
N ARG A 234 -16.84 -4.10 -1.72
CA ARG A 234 -17.46 -5.14 -2.56
C ARG A 234 -18.98 -5.20 -2.34
N PHE A 235 -19.75 -5.38 -3.41
CA PHE A 235 -21.22 -5.33 -3.42
C PHE A 235 -21.84 -6.63 -3.96
N LEU A 236 -23.04 -6.95 -3.47
CA LEU A 236 -23.77 -8.15 -3.89
C LEU A 236 -24.46 -7.96 -5.26
N PRO A 237 -24.67 -9.04 -6.03
CA PRO A 237 -25.58 -9.02 -7.16
C PRO A 237 -26.99 -8.61 -6.69
N ASN A 238 -27.71 -7.82 -7.49
CA ASN A 238 -29.11 -7.40 -7.26
C ASN A 238 -29.35 -6.30 -6.21
N GLY A 239 -28.34 -5.49 -5.89
CA GLY A 239 -28.57 -4.14 -5.37
C GLY A 239 -29.32 -4.10 -4.04
N THR A 240 -29.06 -5.03 -3.12
CA THR A 240 -29.49 -4.90 -1.72
C THR A 240 -28.75 -3.72 -1.09
N ALA A 241 -29.25 -2.52 -1.37
CA ALA A 241 -28.72 -1.21 -0.99
C ALA A 241 -28.52 -1.05 0.53
N ASN A 242 -29.04 -1.98 1.32
CA ASN A 242 -29.01 -1.97 2.78
C ASN A 242 -27.94 -2.87 3.41
N LEU A 243 -27.23 -3.71 2.65
CA LEU A 243 -26.05 -4.41 3.20
C LEU A 243 -24.85 -3.46 3.15
N LYS A 244 -24.79 -2.64 4.21
CA LYS A 244 -23.81 -1.57 4.45
C LYS A 244 -22.43 -2.03 4.03
N TYR A 245 -21.83 -1.24 3.12
CA TYR A 245 -20.50 -1.41 2.58
C TYR A 245 -19.53 -1.86 3.66
N ASP A 246 -19.01 -3.05 3.52
CA ASP A 246 -18.07 -3.63 4.44
C ASP A 246 -17.25 -4.64 3.65
N HIS A 247 -16.03 -4.91 4.10
CA HIS A 247 -15.28 -6.01 3.50
C HIS A 247 -16.03 -7.33 3.77
N ARG A 248 -15.98 -8.26 2.83
CA ARG A 248 -16.89 -9.40 2.77
C ARG A 248 -16.33 -10.61 3.50
N HIS A 249 -17.23 -11.53 3.84
CA HIS A 249 -16.80 -12.80 4.42
C HIS A 249 -15.81 -13.50 3.49
N MET A 250 -14.77 -14.05 4.08
CA MET A 250 -13.81 -14.92 3.40
C MET A 250 -14.00 -16.35 3.90
N PRO A 251 -13.82 -17.37 3.03
CA PRO A 251 -13.93 -18.77 3.42
C PRO A 251 -12.71 -19.22 4.23
N ARG A 252 -12.91 -19.51 5.52
CA ARG A 252 -11.81 -19.78 6.48
C ARG A 252 -10.93 -20.95 6.08
N GLU A 253 -11.53 -22.06 5.63
CA GLU A 253 -10.80 -23.28 5.31
C GLU A 253 -9.94 -23.11 4.05
N VAL A 254 -10.32 -22.24 3.11
CA VAL A 254 -9.49 -21.87 1.97
C VAL A 254 -8.26 -21.11 2.43
N ILE A 255 -8.43 -20.11 3.31
CA ILE A 255 -7.33 -19.35 3.91
C ILE A 255 -6.38 -20.29 4.64
N ASP A 256 -6.90 -21.13 5.54
CA ASP A 256 -6.07 -22.03 6.34
C ASP A 256 -5.33 -23.07 5.47
N THR A 257 -5.96 -23.56 4.40
CA THR A 257 -5.31 -24.48 3.45
C THR A 257 -4.16 -23.80 2.71
N ILE A 258 -4.35 -22.55 2.27
CA ILE A 258 -3.29 -21.74 1.66
C ILE A 258 -2.13 -21.52 2.65
N LEU A 259 -2.44 -21.09 3.88
CA LEU A 259 -1.43 -20.80 4.90
C LEU A 259 -0.57 -22.04 5.22
N ARG A 260 -1.22 -23.21 5.35
CA ARG A 260 -0.54 -24.49 5.59
C ARG A 260 0.29 -24.94 4.38
N LYS A 261 -0.32 -25.04 3.20
CA LYS A 261 0.37 -25.59 2.01
C LYS A 261 1.52 -24.72 1.54
N TRP A 262 1.40 -23.40 1.65
CA TRP A 262 2.44 -22.48 1.21
C TRP A 262 3.46 -22.16 2.30
N SER A 263 3.36 -22.80 3.48
CA SER A 263 4.32 -22.67 4.60
C SER A 263 4.58 -21.20 4.96
N VAL A 264 3.50 -20.43 5.10
CA VAL A 264 3.56 -18.97 5.28
C VAL A 264 4.17 -18.61 6.64
N LYS A 265 5.17 -17.71 6.65
CA LYS A 265 5.85 -17.28 7.89
C LYS A 265 5.32 -15.98 8.47
N SER A 266 4.86 -15.09 7.62
CA SER A 266 4.37 -13.74 7.96
C SER A 266 3.23 -13.34 7.05
N ILE A 267 2.37 -12.43 7.52
CA ILE A 267 1.19 -11.99 6.79
C ILE A 267 1.24 -10.47 6.64
N GLN A 268 0.84 -9.99 5.46
CA GLN A 268 0.61 -8.58 5.22
C GLN A 268 -0.84 -8.37 4.75
N LEU A 269 -1.64 -7.63 5.52
CA LEU A 269 -2.99 -7.26 5.16
C LEU A 269 -2.96 -5.89 4.49
N ASN A 270 -3.36 -5.83 3.22
CA ASN A 270 -3.57 -4.57 2.51
C ASN A 270 -5.07 -4.28 2.47
N MET A 271 -5.49 -3.32 3.29
CA MET A 271 -6.87 -2.82 3.29
C MET A 271 -7.03 -1.81 2.15
N ILE A 272 -7.93 -2.10 1.21
CA ILE A 272 -8.07 -1.34 -0.04
C ILE A 272 -9.54 -0.94 -0.20
N TYR A 273 -9.80 0.34 -0.44
CA TYR A 273 -11.18 0.82 -0.55
C TYR A 273 -11.95 0.11 -1.67
N PHE A 274 -11.38 0.02 -2.88
CA PHE A 274 -12.01 -0.65 -4.02
C PHE A 274 -10.96 -1.19 -5.01
N THR A 275 -11.30 -2.30 -5.67
CA THR A 275 -10.50 -2.97 -6.72
C THR A 275 -11.36 -3.28 -7.95
N SER A 276 -10.78 -3.87 -9.00
CA SER A 276 -11.52 -4.36 -10.17
C SER A 276 -12.54 -5.47 -9.82
N GLU A 277 -12.44 -6.07 -8.64
CA GLU A 277 -13.23 -7.22 -8.19
C GLU A 277 -14.38 -6.80 -7.26
N GLY A 278 -15.12 -5.76 -7.67
CA GLY A 278 -16.20 -5.19 -6.85
C GLY A 278 -17.37 -6.14 -6.61
N LEU A 279 -17.66 -7.08 -7.51
CA LEU A 279 -18.78 -7.98 -7.40
C LEU A 279 -18.48 -9.16 -6.45
N CYS A 280 -19.28 -9.27 -5.40
CA CYS A 280 -19.32 -10.43 -4.52
C CYS A 280 -19.93 -11.62 -5.21
N SER A 281 -19.41 -12.79 -4.87
CA SER A 281 -20.17 -14.00 -5.13
C SER A 281 -20.66 -14.58 -3.82
N VAL A 282 -21.93 -14.96 -3.79
CA VAL A 282 -22.66 -15.37 -2.58
C VAL A 282 -23.04 -16.84 -2.63
N ASP A 283 -22.73 -17.53 -3.73
CA ASP A 283 -23.17 -18.91 -3.93
C ASP A 283 -22.53 -19.82 -2.89
N TRP A 284 -21.24 -19.62 -2.58
CA TRP A 284 -20.58 -20.40 -1.54
C TRP A 284 -21.16 -20.19 -0.13
N LEU A 285 -21.77 -19.04 0.15
CA LEU A 285 -22.43 -18.76 1.44
C LEU A 285 -23.75 -19.52 1.61
N GLN A 286 -24.32 -20.05 0.52
CA GLN A 286 -25.54 -20.86 0.57
C GLN A 286 -25.27 -22.28 1.09
N TYR A 287 -24.00 -22.70 1.10
CA TYR A 287 -23.57 -24.00 1.58
C TYR A 287 -22.87 -23.87 2.93
N ASP A 288 -23.13 -24.80 3.84
CA ASP A 288 -22.47 -24.88 5.15
C ASP A 288 -21.06 -25.53 5.06
N TYR A 289 -20.44 -25.51 3.87
CA TYR A 289 -19.18 -26.19 3.61
C TYR A 289 -18.00 -25.40 4.17
N PHE A 290 -18.06 -24.07 4.12
CA PHE A 290 -17.00 -23.17 4.57
C PHE A 290 -17.47 -22.27 5.69
N THR A 291 -16.61 -22.01 6.66
CA THR A 291 -16.88 -21.08 7.76
C THR A 291 -16.63 -19.64 7.29
N PRO A 292 -17.64 -18.75 7.31
CA PRO A 292 -17.48 -17.37 6.89
C PRO A 292 -16.78 -16.54 7.98
N VAL A 293 -15.73 -15.80 7.61
CA VAL A 293 -14.98 -14.95 8.56
C VAL A 293 -14.69 -13.55 8.03
N ARG A 294 -14.69 -12.55 8.90
CA ARG A 294 -14.26 -11.17 8.63
C ARG A 294 -13.40 -10.61 9.77
N LEU A 295 -12.57 -9.63 9.42
CA LEU A 295 -11.73 -8.88 10.37
C LEU A 295 -12.51 -7.90 11.25
N ASN A 296 -13.80 -7.69 11.03
CA ASN A 296 -14.63 -6.79 11.82
C ASN A 296 -15.91 -7.46 12.34
N ASP A 297 -15.96 -8.80 12.27
CA ASP A 297 -17.02 -9.57 12.93
C ASP A 297 -16.98 -9.33 14.45
N PRO A 298 -18.12 -9.54 15.16
CA PRO A 298 -18.12 -9.53 16.61
C PRO A 298 -17.06 -10.47 17.17
N TYR A 299 -16.31 -10.00 18.17
CA TYR A 299 -15.25 -10.77 18.78
C TYR A 299 -15.73 -12.15 19.25
N SER A 300 -16.90 -12.27 19.88
CA SER A 300 -17.42 -13.55 20.40
C SER A 300 -17.63 -14.65 19.35
N GLY A 301 -17.81 -14.30 18.06
CA GLY A 301 -18.11 -15.26 16.99
C GLY A 301 -16.92 -15.75 16.17
N THR A 302 -15.71 -15.20 16.39
CA THR A 302 -14.55 -15.53 15.55
C THR A 302 -13.74 -16.67 16.16
N GLU A 303 -13.68 -17.85 15.55
CA GLU A 303 -12.84 -18.93 16.10
C GLU A 303 -11.34 -18.71 15.88
N LYS A 304 -10.55 -19.00 16.92
CA LYS A 304 -9.08 -18.87 16.87
C LYS A 304 -8.47 -20.03 16.07
N SER A 305 -7.60 -19.71 15.11
CA SER A 305 -6.73 -20.72 14.47
C SER A 305 -5.81 -21.34 15.53
N SER A 306 -5.94 -22.63 15.81
CA SER A 306 -5.28 -23.27 16.94
C SER A 306 -3.89 -23.83 16.63
N ASP A 307 -3.59 -24.11 15.36
CA ASP A 307 -2.37 -24.82 14.94
C ASP A 307 -1.37 -23.95 14.15
N LEU A 308 -1.72 -22.71 13.82
CA LEU A 308 -0.86 -21.78 13.07
C LEU A 308 -0.32 -20.68 13.98
N LYS A 309 0.99 -20.38 13.87
CA LYS A 309 1.61 -19.22 14.53
C LYS A 309 2.52 -18.47 13.57
N PHE A 310 2.27 -17.18 13.41
CA PHE A 310 3.00 -16.31 12.49
C PHE A 310 4.01 -15.43 13.23
N THR A 311 5.14 -15.19 12.57
CA THR A 311 6.23 -14.34 13.10
C THR A 311 5.80 -12.89 13.29
N ARG A 312 4.95 -12.38 12.39
CA ARG A 312 4.31 -11.07 12.47
C ARG A 312 3.15 -10.93 11.51
N VAL A 313 2.27 -9.96 11.78
CA VAL A 313 1.24 -9.46 10.86
C VAL A 313 1.45 -7.96 10.62
N ASP A 314 1.63 -7.57 9.37
CA ASP A 314 1.75 -6.17 8.93
C ASP A 314 0.43 -5.70 8.30
N VAL A 315 -0.16 -4.60 8.73
CA VAL A 315 -1.40 -4.03 8.17
C VAL A 315 -1.09 -2.70 7.47
N ARG A 316 -1.45 -2.61 6.18
CA ARG A 316 -1.32 -1.40 5.36
C ARG A 316 -2.70 -0.82 5.08
N MET A 317 -2.91 0.42 5.50
CA MET A 317 -4.16 1.15 5.27
C MET A 317 -3.96 2.36 4.34
N SER A 318 -2.86 2.41 3.58
CA SER A 318 -2.57 3.55 2.67
C SER A 318 -3.61 3.76 1.58
N ASP A 319 -4.36 2.71 1.22
CA ASP A 319 -5.41 2.71 0.19
C ASP A 319 -6.81 2.40 0.79
N SER A 320 -6.94 2.33 2.12
CA SER A 320 -8.18 2.06 2.87
C SER A 320 -8.97 3.34 3.13
N ILE A 321 -10.30 3.28 3.03
CA ILE A 321 -11.17 4.38 3.47
C ILE A 321 -12.00 3.96 4.68
N TYR A 322 -12.53 2.75 4.69
CA TYR A 322 -13.47 2.32 5.71
C TYR A 322 -12.76 1.79 6.96
N CYS A 323 -11.79 0.90 6.80
CA CYS A 323 -11.04 0.38 7.94
C CYS A 323 -10.28 1.51 8.66
N VAL A 324 -9.57 2.38 7.92
CA VAL A 324 -8.83 3.49 8.52
C VAL A 324 -9.75 4.45 9.29
N ARG A 325 -10.95 4.73 8.78
CA ARG A 325 -11.94 5.59 9.47
C ARG A 325 -12.47 4.92 10.72
N GLY A 326 -12.86 3.65 10.62
CA GLY A 326 -13.41 2.87 11.71
C GLY A 326 -12.41 2.56 12.82
N PHE A 327 -11.12 2.41 12.49
CA PHE A 327 -10.06 2.09 13.44
C PHE A 327 -9.61 3.31 14.28
N GLY A 328 -9.90 4.53 13.84
CA GLY A 328 -9.52 5.73 14.60
C GLY A 328 -9.51 7.05 13.85
N ASN A 329 -9.69 7.07 12.51
CA ASN A 329 -9.52 8.31 11.72
C ASN A 329 -10.82 9.04 11.35
N HIS A 330 -12.03 8.49 11.63
CA HIS A 330 -13.29 9.26 11.58
C HIS A 330 -14.48 8.49 12.17
N GLN A 331 -14.97 8.86 13.35
CA GLN A 331 -16.39 8.64 13.67
C GLN A 331 -17.14 9.89 13.17
N SER A 332 -17.83 9.76 12.04
CA SER A 332 -18.92 10.69 11.77
C SER A 332 -20.08 10.22 12.64
N GLU A 333 -20.67 11.11 13.44
CA GLU A 333 -21.91 10.83 14.18
C GLU A 333 -23.04 10.32 13.25
N LEU A 334 -22.91 10.59 11.95
CA LEU A 334 -23.87 10.20 10.91
C LEU A 334 -23.62 8.82 10.29
N GLN A 335 -22.56 8.09 10.64
CA GLN A 335 -22.26 6.78 10.06
C GLN A 335 -22.24 5.69 11.12
N GLU A 336 -23.02 4.64 10.90
CA GLU A 336 -23.02 3.48 11.78
C GLU A 336 -21.63 2.83 11.88
N PRO A 337 -21.25 2.37 13.09
CA PRO A 337 -19.98 1.72 13.31
C PRO A 337 -19.89 0.41 12.51
N ARG A 338 -18.83 0.27 11.72
CA ARG A 338 -18.57 -0.90 10.87
C ARG A 338 -17.77 -2.00 11.59
N GLY A 339 -17.90 -2.13 12.91
CA GLY A 339 -17.29 -3.23 13.67
C GLY A 339 -15.75 -3.25 13.79
N TYR A 340 -15.02 -2.28 13.22
CA TYR A 340 -13.54 -2.27 13.24
C TYR A 340 -12.90 -2.08 14.62
N ASN A 341 -13.70 -1.87 15.67
CA ASN A 341 -13.21 -1.95 17.06
C ASN A 341 -12.66 -3.34 17.39
N ASN A 342 -13.15 -4.41 16.72
CA ASN A 342 -12.66 -5.79 16.92
C ASN A 342 -11.48 -6.15 16.00
N PHE A 343 -10.89 -5.18 15.31
CA PHE A 343 -9.96 -5.46 14.21
C PHE A 343 -8.67 -6.17 14.65
N ILE A 344 -7.99 -5.67 15.69
CA ILE A 344 -6.79 -6.32 16.26
C ILE A 344 -7.13 -7.72 16.81
N PRO A 345 -8.17 -7.88 17.65
CA PRO A 345 -8.62 -9.19 18.11
C PRO A 345 -8.84 -10.21 16.98
N ASN A 346 -9.56 -9.80 15.93
CA ASN A 346 -9.88 -10.68 14.81
C ASN A 346 -8.63 -11.01 13.97
N ILE A 347 -7.68 -10.08 13.83
CA ILE A 347 -6.36 -10.39 13.25
C ILE A 347 -5.70 -11.51 14.04
N ARG A 348 -5.67 -11.46 15.37
CA ARG A 348 -4.99 -12.47 16.19
C ARG A 348 -5.69 -13.83 16.16
N ARG A 349 -7.01 -13.85 15.94
CA ARG A 349 -7.76 -15.10 15.82
C ARG A 349 -7.58 -15.76 14.45
N LEU A 350 -7.61 -14.98 13.38
CA LEU A 350 -7.37 -15.49 12.02
C LEU A 350 -5.89 -15.80 11.78
N PHE A 351 -5.01 -14.97 12.34
CA PHE A 351 -3.57 -15.00 12.13
C PHE A 351 -2.84 -14.91 13.48
N PRO A 352 -2.79 -16.02 14.26
CA PRO A 352 -2.18 -15.99 15.59
C PRO A 352 -0.74 -15.49 15.55
N THR A 353 -0.49 -14.38 16.25
CA THR A 353 0.81 -13.72 16.32
C THR A 353 0.95 -12.92 17.61
N ASP A 354 2.20 -12.71 17.99
CA ASP A 354 2.60 -11.87 19.12
C ASP A 354 3.17 -10.52 18.64
N ASN A 355 3.15 -10.25 17.32
CA ASN A 355 3.73 -9.05 16.73
C ASN A 355 2.87 -8.49 15.59
N ILE A 356 2.26 -7.33 15.81
CA ILE A 356 1.45 -6.63 14.82
C ILE A 356 2.06 -5.25 14.53
N SER A 357 2.12 -4.88 13.26
CA SER A 357 2.41 -3.50 12.85
C SER A 357 1.28 -2.96 11.99
N ILE A 358 0.79 -1.74 12.28
CA ILE A 358 -0.30 -1.09 11.55
C ILE A 358 0.18 0.24 11.00
N ASP A 359 -0.10 0.49 9.72
CA ASP A 359 0.27 1.71 9.00
C ASP A 359 -0.97 2.50 8.58
N LEU A 360 -1.32 3.54 9.36
CA LEU A 360 -2.47 4.43 9.16
C LEU A 360 -2.12 5.60 8.24
N SER A 361 -1.45 5.33 7.13
CA SER A 361 -0.88 6.34 6.22
C SER A 361 -1.81 6.84 5.12
N HIS A 362 -3.12 6.57 5.18
CA HIS A 362 -4.06 7.01 4.15
C HIS A 362 -3.99 8.53 3.94
N TRP A 363 -3.78 8.95 2.70
CA TRP A 363 -3.53 10.36 2.37
C TRP A 363 -4.75 11.26 2.57
N TYR A 364 -5.97 10.72 2.42
CA TYR A 364 -7.22 11.49 2.57
C TYR A 364 -7.84 11.37 3.96
N CYS A 365 -7.51 10.31 4.70
CA CYS A 365 -8.08 10.05 6.02
C CYS A 365 -7.08 10.39 7.12
N ILE A 366 -6.35 11.49 6.94
CA ILE A 366 -5.43 12.02 7.94
C ILE A 366 -6.25 12.64 9.08
N ALA A 367 -5.85 12.40 10.33
CA ALA A 367 -6.52 12.98 11.48
C ALA A 367 -6.31 14.51 11.52
N ARG A 368 -7.42 15.28 11.54
CA ARG A 368 -7.43 16.77 11.47
C ARG A 368 -8.08 17.46 12.67
N LYS A 369 -8.85 16.70 13.44
CA LYS A 369 -9.68 17.15 14.57
C LYS A 369 -9.72 16.04 15.61
N ASP A 370 -9.99 16.39 16.86
CA ASP A 370 -10.15 15.44 17.97
C ASP A 370 -8.95 14.49 18.13
N ILE A 371 -7.73 14.99 17.91
CA ILE A 371 -6.51 14.16 17.84
C ILE A 371 -6.33 13.36 19.14
N GLU A 372 -6.51 14.01 20.30
CA GLU A 372 -6.47 13.35 21.61
C GLU A 372 -7.48 12.19 21.69
N LYS A 373 -8.75 12.45 21.39
CA LYS A 373 -9.82 11.43 21.40
C LYS A 373 -9.46 10.24 20.52
N ARG A 374 -8.86 10.48 19.35
CA ARG A 374 -8.44 9.42 18.42
C ARG A 374 -7.30 8.57 18.98
N ILE A 375 -6.31 9.21 19.58
CA ILE A 375 -5.20 8.52 20.25
C ILE A 375 -5.73 7.68 21.43
N SER A 376 -6.73 8.19 22.16
CA SER A 376 -7.41 7.45 23.23
C SER A 376 -8.23 6.27 22.69
N THR A 377 -8.99 6.45 21.61
CA THR A 377 -9.72 5.33 20.96
C THR A 377 -8.79 4.24 20.45
N ILE A 378 -7.64 4.60 19.89
CA ILE A 378 -6.62 3.60 19.53
C ILE A 378 -6.18 2.82 20.77
N LEU A 379 -5.90 3.51 21.89
CA LEU A 379 -5.51 2.84 23.13
C LEU A 379 -6.60 1.90 23.66
N GLU A 380 -7.87 2.33 23.62
CA GLU A 380 -9.03 1.51 24.01
C GLU A 380 -9.09 0.23 23.17
N VAL A 381 -9.07 0.34 21.84
CA VAL A 381 -9.11 -0.81 20.92
C VAL A 381 -7.94 -1.77 21.16
N VAL A 382 -6.75 -1.25 21.43
CA VAL A 382 -5.55 -2.04 21.70
C VAL A 382 -5.62 -2.77 23.04
N THR A 383 -6.25 -2.16 24.05
CA THR A 383 -6.35 -2.72 25.41
C THR A 383 -7.60 -3.59 25.63
N MET A 384 -8.47 -3.72 24.63
CA MET A 384 -9.64 -4.62 24.68
C MET A 384 -9.26 -6.07 24.99
N GLU A 385 -8.13 -6.55 24.46
CA GLU A 385 -7.58 -7.87 24.81
C GLU A 385 -6.50 -7.70 25.89
N LYS A 386 -6.78 -8.15 27.12
CA LYS A 386 -5.82 -8.18 28.24
C LYS A 386 -4.71 -9.25 28.09
N GLU A 387 -4.49 -9.79 26.89
CA GLU A 387 -3.51 -10.86 26.70
C GLU A 387 -2.08 -10.31 26.79
N GLN A 388 -1.35 -10.78 27.80
CA GLN A 388 0.05 -10.47 28.03
C GLN A 388 0.90 -11.09 26.91
N LYS A 389 1.70 -10.26 26.20
CA LYS A 389 2.69 -10.56 25.13
C LYS A 389 2.36 -10.14 23.68
N LEU A 390 1.46 -9.19 23.43
CA LEU A 390 1.31 -8.59 22.10
C LEU A 390 2.23 -7.37 21.93
N ARG A 391 3.25 -7.48 21.08
CA ARG A 391 3.99 -6.30 20.60
C ARG A 391 3.21 -5.64 19.46
N LEU A 392 2.79 -4.39 19.67
CA LEU A 392 2.02 -3.64 18.69
C LEU A 392 2.74 -2.35 18.29
N ASN A 393 2.86 -2.08 16.99
CA ASN A 393 3.48 -0.86 16.48
C ASN A 393 2.55 -0.16 15.48
N ILE A 394 2.04 1.02 15.80
CA ILE A 394 1.13 1.78 14.94
C ILE A 394 1.79 3.05 14.44
N LYS A 395 1.76 3.28 13.13
CA LYS A 395 2.10 4.59 12.53
C LYS A 395 0.83 5.39 12.32
N PHE A 396 0.76 6.56 12.93
CA PHE A 396 -0.41 7.44 12.91
C PHE A 396 -0.03 8.81 12.34
N PHE A 397 -0.77 9.31 11.37
CA PHE A 397 -0.48 10.57 10.68
C PHE A 397 -1.51 11.63 11.05
N VAL A 398 -1.02 12.81 11.45
CA VAL A 398 -1.82 13.92 11.95
C VAL A 398 -1.54 15.17 11.13
N GLU A 399 -2.61 15.87 10.75
CA GLU A 399 -2.54 17.19 10.15
C GLU A 399 -2.91 18.22 11.21
N LEU A 400 -1.92 19.03 11.59
CA LEU A 400 -2.12 20.12 12.54
C LEU A 400 -3.10 21.14 11.92
N PRO A 401 -4.15 21.55 12.65
CA PRO A 401 -5.15 22.47 12.12
C PRO A 401 -4.51 23.83 11.81
N LYS A 402 -5.06 24.53 10.81
CA LYS A 402 -4.80 25.98 10.64
C LYS A 402 -5.40 26.68 11.86
N MET A 403 -4.57 27.43 12.58
CA MET A 403 -4.92 27.99 13.88
C MET A 403 -5.91 29.15 13.73
N GLU A 404 -7.21 28.84 13.72
CA GLU A 404 -8.27 29.76 14.16
C GLU A 404 -8.49 29.56 15.66
N GLU A 405 -8.68 30.64 16.43
CA GLU A 405 -8.62 30.68 17.90
C GLU A 405 -9.48 29.63 18.64
N LYS A 406 -10.51 29.09 18.00
CA LYS A 406 -11.46 28.13 18.59
C LYS A 406 -10.99 26.67 18.64
N ARG A 407 -9.82 26.30 18.08
CA ARG A 407 -9.29 24.91 18.11
C ARG A 407 -7.98 24.74 18.88
N LYS A 408 -7.62 25.72 19.71
CA LYS A 408 -6.37 25.74 20.45
C LYS A 408 -6.27 24.58 21.46
N GLU A 409 -7.38 24.12 22.04
CA GLU A 409 -7.39 23.08 23.08
C GLU A 409 -7.20 21.63 22.56
N GLU A 410 -7.58 21.34 21.31
CA GLU A 410 -7.48 19.98 20.72
C GLU A 410 -6.04 19.51 20.47
N ILE A 411 -5.07 20.43 20.49
CA ILE A 411 -3.63 20.17 20.24
C ILE A 411 -2.88 19.95 21.57
N LEU A 412 -3.54 20.05 22.73
CA LEU A 412 -2.82 20.30 23.98
C LEU A 412 -2.59 19.09 24.87
N LYS A 413 -3.18 17.92 24.59
CA LYS A 413 -3.11 16.80 25.54
C LYS A 413 -2.90 15.46 24.84
N ILE A 414 -1.95 14.71 25.38
CA ILE A 414 -1.85 13.27 25.18
C ILE A 414 -2.46 12.63 26.43
N ALA A 415 -3.18 11.52 26.24
CA ALA A 415 -3.62 10.72 27.37
C ALA A 415 -2.40 10.35 28.24
N PRO A 416 -2.46 10.55 29.57
CA PRO A 416 -1.30 10.47 30.48
C PRO A 416 -0.64 9.08 30.51
N GLN A 417 -1.31 8.06 30.01
CA GLN A 417 -0.79 6.70 29.88
C GLN A 417 0.37 6.60 28.88
N TYR A 418 0.43 7.50 27.88
CA TYR A 418 1.48 7.50 26.87
C TYR A 418 2.76 8.16 27.37
N ILE A 419 3.85 7.40 27.32
CA ILE A 419 5.18 7.88 27.67
C ILE A 419 5.92 8.27 26.38
N PRO A 420 6.26 9.56 26.17
CA PRO A 420 7.06 9.96 25.02
C PRO A 420 8.48 9.39 25.12
N ARG A 421 9.02 8.92 23.99
CA ARG A 421 10.40 8.44 23.88
C ARG A 421 11.26 9.46 23.14
N GLU A 422 12.53 9.57 23.52
CA GLU A 422 13.55 10.40 22.83
C GLU A 422 13.98 9.76 21.49
N ILE A 423 13.02 9.43 20.64
CA ILE A 423 13.24 8.87 19.30
C ILE A 423 12.51 9.77 18.31
N THR A 424 13.29 10.48 17.50
CA THR A 424 12.78 11.23 16.35
C THR A 424 12.84 10.38 15.10
N LEU A 425 11.74 10.35 14.37
CA LEU A 425 11.54 9.55 13.17
C LEU A 425 11.35 10.49 11.98
N HIS A 426 11.80 10.08 10.80
CA HIS A 426 11.61 10.84 9.57
C HIS A 426 10.94 9.98 8.51
N CYS A 427 9.98 10.56 7.79
CA CYS A 427 9.29 9.91 6.69
C CYS A 427 9.09 10.91 5.55
N PHE A 428 9.40 10.51 4.32
CA PHE A 428 9.10 11.28 3.12
C PHE A 428 7.92 10.64 2.40
N LYS A 429 6.90 11.43 2.08
CA LYS A 429 5.71 10.96 1.35
C LYS A 429 5.44 11.86 0.15
N LYS A 430 5.27 11.25 -1.02
CA LYS A 430 4.77 11.95 -2.21
C LYS A 430 3.25 11.91 -2.21
N SER A 431 2.62 13.08 -2.25
CA SER A 431 1.16 13.24 -2.31
C SER A 431 0.80 14.11 -3.51
N LEU A 432 -0.32 13.80 -4.15
CA LEU A 432 -0.91 14.67 -5.18
C LEU A 432 -1.76 15.72 -4.46
N GLU A 433 -1.54 17.00 -4.73
CA GLU A 433 -2.44 18.02 -4.21
C GLU A 433 -3.86 17.80 -4.75
N LEU A 434 -4.88 18.11 -3.94
CA LEU A 434 -6.30 18.04 -4.35
C LEU A 434 -6.61 18.88 -5.60
N ASN A 435 -5.75 19.85 -5.92
CA ASN A 435 -5.77 20.57 -7.18
C ASN A 435 -4.60 20.06 -8.04
N GLU A 436 -4.89 19.13 -8.98
CA GLU A 436 -3.90 18.45 -9.85
C GLU A 436 -2.93 19.39 -10.61
N LYS A 437 -3.24 20.70 -10.64
CA LYS A 437 -2.44 21.73 -11.31
C LYS A 437 -1.00 21.83 -10.81
N LYS A 438 -0.68 21.41 -9.58
CA LYS A 438 0.68 21.52 -9.01
C LYS A 438 1.51 20.24 -9.02
N GLY A 439 0.96 19.12 -9.51
CA GLY A 439 1.69 17.85 -9.54
C GLY A 439 1.89 17.23 -8.15
N PHE A 440 2.80 16.24 -8.07
CA PHE A 440 3.11 15.57 -6.81
C PHE A 440 4.14 16.36 -6.00
N ASN A 441 3.80 16.64 -4.75
CA ASN A 441 4.73 17.24 -3.79
C ASN A 441 5.31 16.16 -2.88
N GLU A 442 6.63 16.18 -2.72
CA GLU A 442 7.30 15.39 -1.68
C GLU A 442 7.22 16.16 -0.37
N GLU A 443 6.54 15.58 0.61
CA GLU A 443 6.36 16.17 1.92
C GLU A 443 7.21 15.40 2.95
N LYS A 444 8.00 16.14 3.73
CA LYS A 444 8.72 15.59 4.89
C LYS A 444 7.82 15.59 6.11
N TRP A 445 7.80 14.45 6.79
CA TRP A 445 7.05 14.17 8.00
C TRP A 445 8.02 13.87 9.14
N ILE A 446 7.85 14.54 10.26
CA ILE A 446 8.60 14.33 11.50
C ILE A 446 7.73 13.49 12.42
N GLY A 447 8.29 12.41 12.97
CA GLY A 447 7.60 11.49 13.85
C GLY A 447 8.18 11.47 15.26
N LYS A 448 7.32 11.25 16.25
CA LYS A 448 7.69 11.00 17.65
C LYS A 448 7.04 9.71 18.12
N ARG A 449 7.78 8.91 18.90
CA ARG A 449 7.27 7.67 19.49
C ARG A 449 6.67 7.91 20.87
N PHE A 450 5.46 7.42 21.07
CA PHE A 450 4.77 7.33 22.35
C PHE A 450 4.56 5.86 22.70
N GLN A 451 4.83 5.46 23.93
CA GLN A 451 4.75 4.07 24.34
C GLN A 451 3.82 3.88 25.55
N VAL A 452 3.01 2.83 25.50
CA VAL A 452 2.24 2.31 26.64
C VAL A 452 2.53 0.81 26.70
N GLU A 453 3.19 0.33 27.76
CA GLU A 453 3.58 -1.09 27.88
C GLU A 453 4.29 -1.63 26.61
N ASP A 454 3.78 -2.70 25.98
CA ASP A 454 4.29 -3.31 24.74
C ASP A 454 3.75 -2.66 23.44
N PHE A 455 2.98 -1.57 23.57
CA PHE A 455 2.39 -0.83 22.47
C PHE A 455 3.18 0.45 22.15
N ASN A 456 3.65 0.55 20.91
CA ASN A 456 4.31 1.73 20.35
C ASN A 456 3.38 2.45 19.37
N LEU A 457 3.15 3.73 19.61
CA LEU A 457 2.46 4.66 18.72
C LEU A 457 3.45 5.68 18.15
N ASP A 458 3.79 5.55 16.88
CA ASP A 458 4.61 6.51 16.15
C ASP A 458 3.69 7.54 15.49
N VAL A 459 3.64 8.76 16.04
CA VAL A 459 2.81 9.85 15.50
C VAL A 459 3.64 10.75 14.60
N TYR A 460 3.16 11.01 13.39
CA TYR A 460 3.84 11.82 12.37
C TYR A 460 3.07 13.10 12.06
N VAL A 461 3.78 14.22 11.98
CA VAL A 461 3.30 15.54 11.58
C VAL A 461 4.11 16.08 10.41
N LYS A 462 3.53 16.94 9.56
CA LYS A 462 4.27 17.58 8.47
C LYS A 462 5.28 18.59 9.03
N GLU A 463 6.52 18.55 8.54
CA GLU A 463 7.59 19.43 9.01
C GLU A 463 7.25 20.92 8.83
N ASN A 464 6.75 21.30 7.66
CA ASN A 464 6.36 22.70 7.40
C ASN A 464 5.26 23.20 8.35
N LYS A 465 4.35 22.32 8.77
CA LYS A 465 3.31 22.64 9.74
C LYS A 465 3.81 22.69 11.17
N LEU A 466 4.84 21.91 11.47
CA LEU A 466 5.52 21.95 12.76
C LEU A 466 6.21 23.31 12.95
N GLU A 467 6.94 23.81 11.95
CA GLU A 467 7.59 25.13 12.01
C GLU A 467 6.60 26.29 12.18
N GLU A 468 5.43 26.24 11.51
CA GLU A 468 4.39 27.27 11.64
C GLU A 468 3.86 27.42 13.08
N VAL A 469 3.95 26.37 13.92
CA VAL A 469 3.44 26.37 15.30
C VAL A 469 4.54 26.49 16.36
N LYS A 470 5.82 26.61 15.97
CA LYS A 470 6.97 26.67 16.89
C LYS A 470 6.87 27.85 17.87
N ASN A 471 6.43 29.01 17.39
CA ASN A 471 6.30 30.23 18.21
C ASN A 471 5.26 30.09 19.33
N LEU A 472 4.30 29.17 19.21
CA LEU A 472 3.22 28.97 20.18
C LEU A 472 3.63 28.08 21.36
N LEU A 473 4.80 27.44 21.31
CA LEU A 473 5.33 26.65 22.43
C LEU A 473 5.60 27.50 23.68
N HIS A 474 5.82 28.81 23.51
CA HIS A 474 5.96 29.75 24.62
C HIS A 474 4.65 29.92 25.40
N GLU A 475 3.51 29.94 24.70
CA GLU A 475 2.18 30.08 25.31
C GLU A 475 1.67 28.73 25.85
N TYR A 476 2.05 27.62 25.21
CA TYR A 476 1.58 26.27 25.54
C TYR A 476 2.73 25.26 25.68
N PRO A 477 3.55 25.38 26.75
CA PRO A 477 4.74 24.54 26.93
C PRO A 477 4.42 23.06 27.15
N ASN A 478 3.21 22.73 27.59
CA ASN A 478 2.76 21.35 27.83
C ASN A 478 1.99 20.75 26.64
N SER A 479 2.02 21.38 25.47
CA SER A 479 1.29 20.90 24.29
C SER A 479 1.85 19.60 23.71
N PHE A 480 0.99 18.81 23.06
CA PHE A 480 1.38 17.60 22.30
C PHE A 480 2.54 17.88 21.34
N VAL A 481 2.50 19.05 20.70
CA VAL A 481 3.47 19.47 19.68
C VAL A 481 4.86 19.70 20.27
N ASN A 482 4.97 20.11 21.54
CA ASN A 482 6.26 20.33 22.20
C ASN A 482 7.14 19.06 22.20
N HIS A 483 6.52 17.87 22.23
CA HIS A 483 7.24 16.60 22.17
C HIS A 483 8.04 16.40 20.86
N PHE A 484 7.71 17.12 19.79
CA PHE A 484 8.42 17.04 18.52
C PHE A 484 9.66 17.96 18.46
N PHE A 485 9.79 18.90 19.39
CA PHE A 485 10.90 19.86 19.45
C PHE A 485 11.92 19.58 20.57
N SER A 486 11.64 18.58 21.42
CA SER A 486 12.41 18.33 22.65
C SER A 486 13.86 17.90 22.42
N ASP A 487 14.28 17.71 21.18
CA ASP A 487 15.63 17.29 20.79
C ASP A 487 16.59 18.49 20.56
N GLU A 488 16.11 19.74 20.54
CA GLU A 488 16.96 20.94 20.32
C GLU A 488 17.68 21.46 21.58
N LYS A 489 17.36 20.92 22.78
CA LYS A 489 17.96 21.35 24.05
C LYS A 489 18.96 20.34 24.61
N ARG A 490 20.05 20.08 23.88
CA ARG A 490 21.32 19.53 24.41
C ARG A 490 22.38 19.55 23.30
N ASN A 491 22.97 20.73 23.09
CA ASN A 491 24.33 20.89 22.61
C ASN A 491 25.00 21.94 23.49
#